data_AF-A0A8H7ZIC0-F1
#
_entry.id   AF-A0A8H7ZIC0-F1
#
_cell.length_a   1.000
_cell.length_b   1.000
_cell.length_c   1.000
_cell.angle_alpha   90.00
_cell.angle_beta   90.00
_cell.angle_gamma   90.00
#
_symmetry.space_group_name_H-M   'P 1'
#
loop_
_entity.id
_entity.type
_entity.pdbx_description
1 polymer ?
#
loop_
_entity_poly.entity_id
_entity_poly.type
_entity_poly.pdbx_seq_one_letter_code
_entity_poly.pdbx_strand_id
1 'polypeptide(L)'
;MGIPFPDIDPYEILGVDKDASPILIKKTYKKLCLKHHPDKIKQLNQEDQPEAASEEELFTKIQFSYSILSDPVKRNRYDTLGSLSEFNDDYEDDDGFDWKEYFQSMNERITVEMIEEDRVKYQNSEEEKEDVISSFIYYEGDFLKLFEVIPHLNFTESEEERVYKIIEHELPRLKVDKSVTKSWEKYTKSRKTKVKNMLKKLAKEAKEAEELEKQLKKKNEKSQDLASLIKSRQNNRLDGLISNLEAKYGKKKGKKRSSKDIDDDEFDRIQADMLKRSK
;
A
#
# COMPACT_ATOMS: atom_id res chain seq x y z
N MET A 1 -6.34 10.92 8.38
CA MET A 1 -6.25 9.61 7.69
C MET A 1 -6.47 8.55 8.77
N GLY A 2 -7.12 7.40 8.50
CA GLY A 2 -7.55 6.46 9.54
C GLY A 2 -6.40 5.65 10.14
N ILE A 3 -6.52 5.30 11.42
CA ILE A 3 -5.56 4.48 12.16
C ILE A 3 -5.60 3.04 11.64
N PRO A 4 -4.44 2.39 11.40
CA PRO A 4 -4.40 1.06 10.79
C PRO A 4 -5.03 -0.04 11.65
N PHE A 5 -5.05 0.12 12.99
CA PHE A 5 -5.61 -0.86 13.92
C PHE A 5 -6.39 -0.19 15.07
N PRO A 6 -7.69 0.13 14.88
CA PRO A 6 -8.47 0.88 15.86
C PRO A 6 -8.90 0.03 17.08
N ASP A 7 -8.99 -1.29 16.94
CA ASP A 7 -9.61 -2.19 17.93
C ASP A 7 -8.60 -2.93 18.84
N ILE A 8 -7.31 -2.61 18.75
CA ILE A 8 -6.24 -3.38 19.41
C ILE A 8 -5.84 -2.72 20.73
N ASP A 9 -5.57 -3.51 21.78
CA ASP A 9 -4.92 -3.03 23.00
C ASP A 9 -3.37 -3.12 22.90
N PRO A 10 -2.64 -1.99 22.88
CA PRO A 10 -1.18 -1.97 22.81
C PRO A 10 -0.49 -2.71 23.97
N TYR A 11 -1.09 -2.72 25.16
CA TYR A 11 -0.53 -3.39 26.33
C TYR A 11 -0.62 -4.91 26.19
N GLU A 12 -1.75 -5.41 25.67
CA GLU A 12 -1.95 -6.84 25.40
C GLU A 12 -1.01 -7.35 24.31
N ILE A 13 -0.83 -6.58 23.22
CA ILE A 13 0.07 -6.97 22.13
C ILE A 13 1.54 -7.05 22.58
N LEU A 14 1.99 -6.10 23.41
CA LEU A 14 3.35 -6.14 23.95
C LEU A 14 3.50 -7.08 25.15
N GLY A 15 2.39 -7.60 25.69
CA GLY A 15 2.36 -8.46 26.88
C GLY A 15 2.91 -7.76 28.12
N VAL A 16 2.63 -6.47 28.27
CA VAL A 16 3.10 -5.63 29.38
C VAL A 16 1.92 -5.04 30.13
N ASP A 17 2.10 -4.83 31.43
CA ASP A 17 1.09 -4.22 32.28
C ASP A 17 0.90 -2.73 31.95
N LYS A 18 -0.26 -2.17 32.29
CA LYS A 18 -0.58 -0.74 32.11
C LYS A 18 0.37 0.16 32.91
N ASP A 19 0.94 -0.34 34.00
CA ASP A 19 1.94 0.34 34.83
C ASP A 19 3.39 0.08 34.40
N ALA A 20 3.62 -0.56 33.24
CA ALA A 20 4.96 -0.94 32.80
C ALA A 20 5.88 0.28 32.60
N SER A 21 7.11 0.18 33.11
CA SER A 21 8.16 1.18 32.89
C SER A 21 8.53 1.28 31.38
N PRO A 22 8.88 2.47 30.86
CA PRO A 22 9.38 2.62 29.49
C PRO A 22 10.57 1.68 29.15
N ILE A 23 11.40 1.39 30.14
CA ILE A 23 12.54 0.45 30.00
C ILE A 23 12.03 -0.98 29.75
N LEU A 24 10.96 -1.38 30.43
CA LEU A 24 10.35 -2.69 30.27
C LEU A 24 9.68 -2.80 28.89
N ILE A 25 8.92 -1.79 28.48
CA ILE A 25 8.26 -1.70 27.17
C ILE A 25 9.29 -1.81 26.03
N LYS A 26 10.41 -1.08 26.12
CA LYS A 26 11.50 -1.18 25.14
C LYS A 26 12.16 -2.56 25.12
N LYS A 27 12.31 -3.20 26.29
CA LYS A 27 12.90 -4.53 26.42
C LYS A 27 11.99 -5.62 25.86
N THR A 28 10.69 -5.56 26.11
CA THR A 28 9.70 -6.52 25.57
C THR A 28 9.54 -6.35 24.07
N TYR A 29 9.45 -5.10 23.59
CA TYR A 29 9.46 -4.79 22.16
C TYR A 29 10.67 -5.41 21.45
N LYS A 30 11.89 -5.19 21.95
CA LYS A 30 13.11 -5.77 21.34
C LYS A 30 13.06 -7.29 21.31
N LYS A 31 12.52 -7.95 22.34
CA LYS A 31 12.36 -9.41 22.37
C LYS A 31 11.33 -9.89 21.34
N LEU A 32 10.21 -9.21 21.24
CA LEU A 32 9.12 -9.55 20.32
C LEU A 32 9.54 -9.33 18.86
N CYS A 33 10.24 -8.24 18.55
CA CYS A 33 10.80 -8.01 17.21
C CYS A 33 11.82 -9.07 16.80
N LEU A 34 12.63 -9.59 17.71
CA LEU A 34 13.58 -10.68 17.41
C LEU A 34 12.90 -12.04 17.24
N LYS A 35 11.69 -12.20 17.78
CA LYS A 35 10.89 -13.43 17.68
C LYS A 35 10.11 -13.44 16.36
N HIS A 36 9.42 -12.35 16.06
CA HIS A 36 8.55 -12.20 14.89
C HIS A 36 9.22 -11.40 13.76
N HIS A 37 10.55 -11.44 13.66
CA HIS A 37 11.25 -10.69 12.61
C HIS A 37 10.91 -11.28 11.23
N PRO A 38 10.60 -10.46 10.20
CA PRO A 38 10.24 -10.94 8.87
C PRO A 38 11.33 -11.83 8.26
N ASP A 39 12.62 -11.55 8.52
CA ASP A 39 13.74 -12.39 8.05
C ASP A 39 13.71 -13.83 8.61
N LYS A 40 13.30 -14.01 9.88
CA LYS A 40 13.16 -15.37 10.46
C LYS A 40 11.92 -16.08 9.96
N ILE A 41 10.84 -15.33 9.75
CA ILE A 41 9.58 -15.86 9.21
C ILE A 41 9.79 -16.29 7.75
N LYS A 42 10.49 -15.50 6.94
CA LYS A 42 10.86 -15.84 5.55
C LYS A 42 11.68 -17.14 5.44
N GLN A 43 12.56 -17.43 6.41
CA GLN A 43 13.33 -18.69 6.42
C GLN A 43 12.50 -19.92 6.79
N LEU A 44 11.36 -19.74 7.48
CA LEU A 44 10.42 -20.81 7.83
C LEU A 44 9.36 -21.04 6.73
N ASN A 45 9.15 -20.05 5.84
CA ASN A 45 8.11 -20.04 4.82
C ASN A 45 8.50 -20.72 3.49
N GLN A 46 9.21 -21.86 3.53
CA GLN A 46 9.33 -22.73 2.35
C GLN A 46 8.12 -23.64 2.14
N GLU A 47 7.18 -23.70 3.09
CA GLU A 47 5.96 -24.48 2.98
C GLU A 47 4.75 -23.61 3.38
N ASP A 48 3.74 -23.55 2.49
CA ASP A 48 2.50 -22.79 2.61
C ASP A 48 1.75 -22.99 3.95
N GLN A 49 2.12 -22.22 4.98
CA GLN A 49 1.40 -22.21 6.25
C GLN A 49 0.65 -20.89 6.48
N PRO A 50 -0.65 -20.93 6.85
CA PRO A 50 -1.46 -19.74 7.16
C PRO A 50 -0.98 -19.00 8.42
N GLU A 51 -0.05 -19.58 9.19
CA GLU A 51 0.56 -18.98 10.38
C GLU A 51 1.52 -17.83 10.03
N ALA A 52 2.12 -17.85 8.84
CA ALA A 52 3.06 -16.82 8.37
C ALA A 52 2.42 -15.44 8.21
N ALA A 53 1.24 -15.38 7.56
CA ALA A 53 0.46 -14.15 7.44
C ALA A 53 0.03 -13.62 8.82
N SER A 54 -0.26 -14.52 9.76
CA SER A 54 -0.60 -14.15 11.13
C SER A 54 0.62 -13.58 11.88
N GLU A 55 1.83 -14.09 11.64
CA GLU A 55 3.06 -13.57 12.26
C GLU A 55 3.50 -12.20 11.70
N GLU A 56 3.34 -11.97 10.40
CA GLU A 56 3.60 -10.66 9.78
C GLU A 56 2.63 -9.59 10.29
N GLU A 57 1.34 -9.94 10.41
CA GLU A 57 0.35 -9.06 11.04
C GLU A 57 0.67 -8.79 12.52
N LEU A 58 1.10 -9.82 13.27
CA LEU A 58 1.52 -9.65 14.66
C LEU A 58 2.74 -8.73 14.78
N PHE A 59 3.73 -8.85 13.91
CA PHE A 59 4.90 -7.97 13.90
C PHE A 59 4.48 -6.51 13.68
N THR A 60 3.58 -6.27 12.73
CA THR A 60 3.04 -4.94 12.44
C THR A 60 2.28 -4.37 13.65
N LYS A 61 1.47 -5.20 14.32
CA LYS A 61 0.76 -4.84 15.55
C LYS A 61 1.71 -4.52 16.70
N ILE A 62 2.80 -5.29 16.86
CA ILE A 62 3.84 -5.08 17.88
C ILE A 62 4.52 -3.72 17.69
N GLN A 63 4.87 -3.37 16.46
CA GLN A 63 5.51 -2.09 16.15
C GLN A 63 4.58 -0.90 16.41
N PHE A 64 3.35 -1.01 15.94
CA PHE A 64 2.32 -0.01 16.19
C PHE A 64 2.08 0.18 17.70
N SER A 65 1.95 -0.91 18.46
CA SER A 65 1.74 -0.87 19.91
C SER A 65 2.91 -0.24 20.65
N TYR A 66 4.15 -0.57 20.27
CA TYR A 66 5.34 0.04 20.87
C TYR A 66 5.36 1.55 20.68
N SER A 67 4.92 2.06 19.54
CA SER A 67 4.96 3.49 19.31
C SER A 67 4.08 4.32 20.23
N ILE A 68 2.87 3.82 20.47
CA ILE A 68 1.90 4.48 21.33
C ILE A 68 2.40 4.44 22.77
N LEU A 69 2.96 3.30 23.20
CA LEU A 69 3.44 3.11 24.56
C LEU A 69 4.83 3.69 24.83
N SER A 70 5.64 3.92 23.78
CA SER A 70 7.00 4.46 23.89
C SER A 70 7.01 5.97 24.14
N ASP A 71 6.03 6.68 23.61
CA ASP A 71 5.87 8.12 23.78
C ASP A 71 4.95 8.40 24.98
N PRO A 72 5.43 9.11 26.02
CA PRO A 72 4.61 9.42 27.18
C PRO A 72 3.33 10.21 26.85
N VAL A 73 3.34 11.04 25.80
CA VAL A 73 2.18 11.82 25.36
C VAL A 73 1.13 10.90 24.74
N LYS A 74 1.55 10.00 23.83
CA LYS A 74 0.65 9.04 23.17
C LYS A 74 0.11 8.01 24.14
N ARG A 75 0.94 7.52 25.07
CA ARG A 75 0.53 6.60 26.11
C ARG A 75 -0.55 7.21 27.01
N ASN A 76 -0.32 8.43 27.50
CA ASN A 76 -1.29 9.10 28.36
C ASN A 76 -2.63 9.38 27.64
N ARG A 77 -2.58 9.71 26.34
CA ARG A 77 -3.81 9.85 25.53
C ARG A 77 -4.57 8.53 25.42
N TYR A 78 -3.86 7.43 25.17
CA TYR A 78 -4.46 6.10 25.10
C TYR A 78 -5.08 5.70 26.44
N ASP A 79 -4.37 5.95 27.54
CA ASP A 79 -4.86 5.68 28.90
C ASP A 79 -6.09 6.55 29.25
N THR A 80 -6.23 7.75 28.67
CA THR A 80 -7.35 8.67 28.92
C THR A 80 -8.58 8.36 28.06
N LEU A 81 -8.39 8.04 26.78
CA LEU A 81 -9.48 7.82 25.82
C LEU A 81 -9.94 6.35 25.81
N GLY A 82 -9.08 5.40 26.21
CA GLY A 82 -9.39 3.98 26.27
C GLY A 82 -9.67 3.31 24.91
N SER A 83 -9.54 4.05 23.81
CA SER A 83 -9.71 3.56 22.44
C SER A 83 -8.72 4.25 21.54
N LEU A 84 -8.17 3.49 20.58
CA LEU A 84 -7.37 4.10 19.53
C LEU A 84 -8.22 4.88 18.54
N SER A 85 -9.51 4.59 18.36
CA SER A 85 -10.35 5.16 17.29
C SER A 85 -10.38 6.70 17.21
N GLU A 86 -10.03 7.38 18.30
CA GLU A 86 -10.00 8.85 18.43
C GLU A 86 -8.59 9.47 18.28
N PHE A 87 -7.55 8.67 18.06
CA PHE A 87 -6.23 9.13 17.62
C PHE A 87 -6.27 9.56 16.14
N ASN A 88 -7.12 10.52 15.80
CA ASN A 88 -7.03 11.15 14.50
C ASN A 88 -5.86 12.13 14.48
N ASP A 89 -5.05 12.00 13.44
CA ASP A 89 -3.87 12.78 13.03
C ASP A 89 -4.11 14.31 12.84
N ASP A 90 -5.23 14.86 13.33
CA ASP A 90 -5.66 16.24 13.10
C ASP A 90 -5.00 17.26 14.05
N TYR A 91 -4.04 16.85 14.88
CA TYR A 91 -3.25 17.78 15.70
C TYR A 91 -1.89 18.04 15.07
N GLU A 92 -1.75 19.22 14.46
CA GLU A 92 -0.58 19.76 13.75
C GLU A 92 0.73 19.92 14.59
N ASP A 93 0.79 19.42 15.82
CA ASP A 93 1.86 19.71 16.80
C ASP A 93 2.60 18.49 17.37
N ASP A 94 2.44 17.29 16.78
CA ASP A 94 3.20 16.10 17.18
C ASP A 94 4.21 15.74 16.07
N ASP A 95 5.49 15.68 16.41
CA ASP A 95 6.61 15.39 15.49
C ASP A 95 6.22 14.29 14.49
N GLY A 96 5.99 14.70 13.23
CA GLY A 96 5.30 13.96 12.17
C GLY A 96 5.86 12.57 11.84
N PHE A 97 5.60 11.60 12.71
CA PHE A 97 5.97 10.21 12.50
C PHE A 97 4.87 9.51 11.69
N ASP A 98 5.00 9.55 10.36
CA ASP A 98 4.10 8.83 9.45
C ASP A 98 4.38 7.32 9.51
N TRP A 99 3.46 6.59 10.13
CA TRP A 99 3.45 5.13 10.18
C TRP A 99 3.57 4.50 8.81
N LYS A 100 2.89 5.07 7.81
CA LYS A 100 2.92 4.57 6.44
C LYS A 100 4.30 4.73 5.85
N GLU A 101 4.96 5.86 6.08
CA GLU A 101 6.32 6.12 5.61
C GLU A 101 7.34 5.24 6.32
N TYR A 102 7.21 5.04 7.64
CA TYR A 102 8.05 4.13 8.41
C TYR A 102 7.95 2.69 7.89
N PHE A 103 6.73 2.15 7.76
CA PHE A 103 6.52 0.80 7.22
C PHE A 103 6.96 0.68 5.75
N GLN A 104 6.74 1.71 4.93
CA GLN A 104 7.23 1.75 3.55
C GLN A 104 8.75 1.89 3.44
N SER A 105 9.42 2.41 4.46
CA SER A 105 10.89 2.47 4.52
C SER A 105 11.52 1.16 4.98
N MET A 106 10.77 0.38 5.77
CA MET A 106 11.17 -0.92 6.29
C MET A 106 10.98 -2.04 5.27
N ASN A 107 9.92 -1.96 4.47
CA ASN A 107 9.74 -2.82 3.31
C ASN A 107 10.43 -2.17 2.13
N GLU A 108 11.54 -2.75 1.67
CA GLU A 108 12.20 -2.31 0.45
C GLU A 108 11.18 -2.28 -0.69
N ARG A 109 11.01 -1.10 -1.29
CA ARG A 109 10.03 -0.94 -2.37
C ARG A 109 10.51 -1.82 -3.52
N ILE A 110 9.75 -2.87 -3.81
CA ILE A 110 9.97 -3.71 -4.99
C ILE A 110 9.83 -2.79 -6.21
N THR A 111 10.96 -2.45 -6.82
CA THR A 111 10.97 -1.66 -8.04
C THR A 111 10.76 -2.59 -9.23
N VAL A 112 10.31 -2.01 -10.35
CA VAL A 112 10.24 -2.75 -11.63
C VAL A 112 11.63 -3.26 -12.03
N GLU A 113 12.68 -2.52 -11.68
CA GLU A 113 14.08 -2.90 -11.93
C GLU A 113 14.47 -4.14 -11.12
N MET A 114 14.12 -4.21 -9.82
CA MET A 114 14.35 -5.39 -8.98
C MET A 114 13.67 -6.64 -9.54
N ILE A 115 12.43 -6.51 -10.03
CA ILE A 115 11.69 -7.63 -10.65
C ILE A 115 12.41 -8.14 -11.90
N GLU A 116 12.97 -7.24 -12.71
CA GLU A 116 13.69 -7.63 -13.93
C GLU A 116 15.06 -8.23 -13.62
N GLU A 117 15.77 -7.73 -12.61
CA GLU A 117 17.01 -8.33 -12.11
C GLU A 117 16.78 -9.76 -11.60
N ASP A 118 15.74 -9.96 -10.78
CA ASP A 118 15.34 -11.27 -10.29
C ASP A 118 14.95 -12.20 -11.44
N ARG A 119 14.23 -11.69 -12.45
CA ARG A 119 13.89 -12.45 -13.65
C ARG A 119 15.14 -12.92 -14.39
N VAL A 120 16.12 -12.05 -14.61
CA VAL A 120 17.36 -12.41 -15.33
C VAL A 120 18.17 -13.44 -14.54
N LYS A 121 18.19 -13.31 -13.21
CA LYS A 121 18.88 -14.26 -12.33
C LYS A 121 18.21 -15.63 -12.32
N TYR A 122 16.87 -15.66 -12.30
CA TYR A 122 16.08 -16.88 -12.24
C TYR A 122 15.99 -17.59 -13.59
N GLN A 123 15.79 -16.88 -14.70
CA GLN A 123 15.64 -17.50 -16.01
C GLN A 123 16.94 -18.18 -16.49
N ASN A 124 16.83 -19.45 -16.88
CA ASN A 124 17.89 -20.37 -17.31
C ASN A 124 18.83 -20.83 -16.18
N SER A 125 18.52 -20.52 -14.92
CA SER A 125 19.26 -21.03 -13.77
C SER A 125 19.01 -22.53 -13.55
N GLU A 126 19.77 -23.13 -12.64
CA GLU A 126 19.49 -24.49 -12.16
C GLU A 126 18.22 -24.51 -11.30
N GLU A 127 17.99 -23.45 -10.51
CA GLU A 127 16.79 -23.28 -9.67
C GLU A 127 15.51 -23.36 -10.51
N GLU A 128 15.44 -22.66 -11.66
CA GLU A 128 14.27 -22.73 -12.54
C GLU A 128 14.02 -24.16 -13.03
N LYS A 129 15.07 -24.91 -13.36
CA LYS A 129 14.90 -26.29 -13.85
C LYS A 129 14.35 -27.18 -12.76
N GLU A 130 14.86 -27.04 -11.54
CA GLU A 130 14.39 -27.79 -10.37
C GLU A 130 12.93 -27.44 -10.03
N ASP A 131 12.57 -26.16 -10.07
CA ASP A 131 11.21 -25.67 -9.82
C ASP A 131 10.21 -26.14 -10.89
N VAL A 132 10.62 -26.12 -12.16
CA VAL A 132 9.83 -26.68 -13.28
C VAL A 132 9.55 -28.16 -13.05
N ILE A 133 10.58 -28.94 -12.72
CA ILE A 133 10.48 -30.40 -12.56
C ILE A 133 9.67 -30.76 -11.31
N SER A 134 9.97 -30.12 -10.18
CA SER A 134 9.29 -30.37 -8.92
C SER A 134 7.79 -30.07 -9.04
N SER A 135 7.45 -28.91 -9.61
CA SER A 135 6.07 -28.53 -9.90
C SER A 135 5.41 -29.51 -10.88
N PHE A 136 6.11 -29.94 -11.92
CA PHE A 136 5.56 -30.86 -12.90
C PHE A 136 5.24 -32.24 -12.29
N ILE A 137 6.08 -32.73 -11.38
CA ILE A 137 5.83 -33.97 -10.64
C ILE A 137 4.67 -33.78 -9.66
N TYR A 138 4.64 -32.67 -8.93
CA TYR A 138 3.59 -32.35 -7.96
C TYR A 138 2.20 -32.29 -8.61
N TYR A 139 2.09 -31.70 -9.80
CA TYR A 139 0.84 -31.61 -10.57
C TYR A 139 0.59 -32.79 -11.51
N GLU A 140 1.18 -33.96 -11.23
CA GLU A 140 0.96 -35.21 -11.98
C GLU A 140 1.17 -35.09 -13.51
N GLY A 141 2.07 -34.19 -13.93
CA GLY A 141 2.40 -33.95 -15.33
C GLY A 141 1.46 -32.98 -16.08
N ASP A 142 0.70 -32.14 -15.37
CA ASP A 142 -0.03 -31.04 -16.02
C ASP A 142 0.88 -29.85 -16.34
N PHE A 143 1.32 -29.80 -17.60
CA PHE A 143 2.20 -28.76 -18.10
C PHE A 143 1.61 -27.35 -18.04
N LEU A 144 0.29 -27.17 -18.20
CA LEU A 144 -0.30 -25.83 -18.22
C LEU A 144 -0.27 -25.19 -16.83
N LYS A 145 -0.29 -26.00 -15.78
CA LYS A 145 -0.26 -25.52 -14.41
C LYS A 145 1.07 -24.86 -14.04
N LEU A 146 2.14 -25.20 -14.77
CA LEU A 146 3.46 -24.60 -14.58
C LEU A 146 3.46 -23.08 -14.82
N PHE A 147 2.69 -22.59 -15.81
CA PHE A 147 2.59 -21.15 -16.11
C PHE A 147 1.82 -20.36 -15.06
N GLU A 148 1.16 -21.03 -14.12
CA GLU A 148 0.47 -20.38 -13.01
C GLU A 148 1.33 -20.34 -11.73
N VAL A 149 2.33 -21.20 -11.63
CA VAL A 149 3.07 -21.45 -10.38
C VAL A 149 4.51 -20.96 -10.47
N ILE A 150 5.14 -21.06 -11.64
CA ILE A 150 6.55 -20.74 -11.81
C ILE A 150 6.75 -19.23 -11.86
N PRO A 151 7.65 -18.67 -11.02
CA PRO A 151 7.99 -17.25 -11.05
C PRO A 151 8.46 -16.80 -12.44
N HIS A 152 8.06 -15.58 -12.82
CA HIS A 152 8.46 -14.93 -14.07
C HIS A 152 8.20 -15.74 -15.36
N LEU A 153 7.26 -16.70 -15.31
CA LEU A 153 6.86 -17.49 -16.47
C LEU A 153 5.52 -17.00 -17.00
N ASN A 154 5.55 -16.25 -18.11
CA ASN A 154 4.34 -15.86 -18.81
C ASN A 154 3.98 -16.89 -19.88
N PHE A 155 2.70 -16.96 -20.23
CA PHE A 155 2.27 -17.85 -21.32
C PHE A 155 2.54 -17.19 -22.67
N THR A 156 3.77 -17.31 -23.15
CA THR A 156 4.21 -16.93 -24.50
C THR A 156 4.67 -18.15 -25.30
N GLU A 157 4.65 -18.08 -26.64
CA GLU A 157 5.09 -19.19 -27.49
C GLU A 157 6.58 -19.54 -27.25
N SER A 158 7.42 -18.52 -27.06
CA SER A 158 8.84 -18.70 -26.77
C SER A 158 9.12 -19.30 -25.39
N GLU A 159 8.40 -18.87 -24.35
CA GLU A 159 8.59 -19.39 -22.99
C GLU A 159 8.04 -20.81 -22.88
N GLU A 160 6.93 -21.11 -23.58
CA GLU A 160 6.41 -22.46 -23.68
C GLU A 160 7.39 -23.43 -24.33
N GLU A 161 8.04 -23.02 -25.42
CA GLU A 161 9.09 -23.82 -26.05
C GLU A 161 10.29 -24.06 -25.14
N ARG A 162 10.67 -23.07 -24.33
CA ARG A 162 11.80 -23.17 -23.39
C ARG A 162 11.50 -24.19 -22.29
N VAL A 163 10.37 -24.04 -21.60
CA VAL A 163 9.95 -24.97 -20.53
C VAL A 163 9.69 -26.37 -21.08
N TYR A 164 9.11 -26.46 -22.28
CA TYR A 164 8.94 -27.74 -22.97
C TYR A 164 10.28 -28.47 -23.19
N LYS A 165 11.32 -27.77 -23.66
CA LYS A 165 12.67 -28.35 -23.86
C LYS A 165 13.31 -28.80 -22.55
N ILE A 166 13.11 -28.06 -21.46
CA ILE A 166 13.60 -28.43 -20.13
C ILE A 166 13.00 -29.78 -19.72
N ILE A 167 11.67 -29.92 -19.80
CA ILE A 167 10.99 -31.16 -19.43
C ILE A 167 11.35 -32.30 -20.37
N GLU A 168 11.40 -32.07 -21.68
CA GLU A 168 11.79 -33.08 -22.67
C GLU A 168 13.20 -33.65 -22.41
N HIS A 169 14.14 -32.81 -21.96
CA HIS A 169 15.50 -33.22 -21.65
C HIS A 169 15.65 -33.93 -20.30
N GLU A 170 14.93 -33.46 -19.27
CA GLU A 170 15.10 -33.93 -17.89
C GLU A 170 14.19 -35.12 -17.54
N LEU A 171 13.00 -35.21 -18.14
CA LEU A 171 12.02 -36.26 -17.86
C LEU A 171 12.52 -37.69 -18.14
N PRO A 172 13.35 -37.97 -19.19
CA PRO A 172 13.95 -39.29 -19.39
C PRO A 172 15.01 -39.67 -18.34
N ARG A 173 15.61 -38.68 -17.67
CA ARG A 173 16.67 -38.88 -16.67
C ARG A 173 16.08 -39.24 -15.30
N LEU A 174 14.87 -38.76 -15.04
CA LEU A 174 14.15 -38.99 -13.80
C LEU A 174 13.33 -40.28 -13.88
N LYS A 175 13.35 -41.08 -12.80
CA LYS A 175 12.44 -42.23 -12.66
C LYS A 175 11.08 -41.73 -12.20
N VAL A 176 10.28 -41.23 -13.13
CA VAL A 176 8.96 -40.64 -12.85
C VAL A 176 7.86 -41.69 -12.94
N ASP A 177 6.78 -41.49 -12.19
CA ASP A 177 5.61 -42.37 -12.19
C ASP A 177 4.87 -42.36 -13.55
N LYS A 178 4.18 -43.47 -13.84
CA LYS A 178 3.46 -43.68 -15.11
C LYS A 178 2.30 -42.70 -15.34
N SER A 179 1.75 -42.11 -14.27
CA SER A 179 0.71 -41.09 -14.38
C SER A 179 1.24 -39.84 -15.08
N VAL A 180 2.40 -39.36 -14.62
CA VAL A 180 3.07 -38.15 -15.12
C VAL A 180 3.45 -38.30 -16.60
N THR A 181 4.04 -39.45 -16.97
CA THR A 181 4.45 -39.70 -18.36
C THR A 181 3.24 -39.79 -19.31
N LYS A 182 2.11 -40.33 -18.86
CA LYS A 182 0.87 -40.38 -19.66
C LYS A 182 0.26 -38.99 -19.86
N SER A 183 0.27 -38.13 -18.84
CA SER A 183 -0.18 -36.74 -18.95
C SER A 183 0.71 -35.95 -19.90
N TRP A 184 2.02 -36.13 -19.80
CA TRP A 184 3.01 -35.55 -20.71
C TRP A 184 2.77 -35.94 -22.17
N GLU A 185 2.64 -37.24 -22.46
CA GLU A 185 2.38 -37.72 -23.83
C GLU A 185 1.10 -37.15 -24.45
N LYS A 186 0.04 -36.99 -23.63
CA LYS A 186 -1.21 -36.36 -24.08
C LYS A 186 -0.99 -34.89 -24.44
N TYR A 187 -0.25 -34.18 -23.59
CA TYR A 187 0.10 -32.77 -23.85
C TYR A 187 0.92 -32.65 -25.12
N THR A 188 1.99 -33.43 -25.29
CA THR A 188 2.86 -33.43 -26.48
C THR A 188 2.06 -33.63 -27.78
N LYS A 189 1.11 -34.56 -27.78
CA LYS A 189 0.24 -34.83 -28.95
C LYS A 189 -0.70 -33.65 -29.28
N SER A 190 -1.16 -32.91 -28.27
CA SER A 190 -2.14 -31.84 -28.43
C SER A 190 -1.56 -30.42 -28.28
N ARG A 191 -0.23 -30.29 -28.21
CA ARG A 191 0.49 -29.06 -27.87
C ARG A 191 0.09 -27.87 -28.72
N LYS A 192 0.23 -27.97 -30.05
CA LYS A 192 -0.06 -26.86 -30.99
C LYS A 192 -1.47 -26.31 -30.86
N THR A 193 -2.46 -27.18 -30.70
CA THR A 193 -3.87 -26.77 -30.54
C THR A 193 -4.11 -26.14 -29.17
N LYS A 194 -3.52 -26.69 -28.10
CA LYS A 194 -3.63 -26.12 -26.74
C LYS A 194 -2.99 -24.74 -26.65
N VAL A 195 -1.76 -24.58 -27.15
CA VAL A 195 -1.05 -23.29 -27.17
C VAL A 195 -1.87 -22.24 -27.94
N LYS A 196 -2.35 -22.57 -29.14
CA LYS A 196 -3.21 -21.67 -29.92
C LYS A 196 -4.48 -21.27 -29.20
N ASN A 197 -5.15 -22.21 -28.54
CA ASN A 197 -6.38 -21.94 -27.79
C ASN A 197 -6.12 -21.06 -26.55
N MET A 198 -5.00 -21.28 -25.86
CA MET A 198 -4.59 -20.47 -24.71
C MET A 198 -4.23 -19.05 -25.12
N LEU A 199 -3.43 -18.87 -26.18
CA LEU A 199 -3.13 -17.55 -26.73
C LEU A 199 -4.40 -16.80 -27.13
N LYS A 200 -5.39 -17.49 -27.70
CA LYS A 200 -6.69 -16.90 -28.03
C LYS A 200 -7.47 -16.47 -26.79
N LYS A 201 -7.43 -17.23 -25.69
CA LYS A 201 -8.07 -16.87 -24.43
C LYS A 201 -7.43 -15.64 -23.80
N LEU A 202 -6.10 -15.62 -23.71
CA LEU A 202 -5.35 -14.48 -23.17
C LEU A 202 -5.58 -13.20 -23.98
N ALA A 203 -5.63 -13.32 -25.32
CA ALA A 203 -5.95 -12.19 -26.18
C ALA A 203 -7.40 -11.68 -26.00
N LYS A 204 -8.34 -12.55 -25.57
CA LYS A 204 -9.70 -12.14 -25.25
C LYS A 204 -9.75 -11.43 -23.90
N GLU A 205 -9.09 -11.98 -22.89
CA GLU A 205 -8.99 -11.41 -21.55
C GLU A 205 -8.30 -10.03 -21.58
N ALA A 206 -7.22 -9.88 -22.33
CA ALA A 206 -6.54 -8.60 -22.51
C ALA A 206 -7.46 -7.51 -23.11
N LYS A 207 -8.33 -7.90 -24.07
CA LYS A 207 -9.32 -6.99 -24.65
C LYS A 207 -10.40 -6.61 -23.65
N GLU A 208 -10.90 -7.57 -22.88
CA GLU A 208 -11.88 -7.34 -21.81
C GLU A 208 -11.30 -6.41 -20.73
N ALA A 209 -10.03 -6.59 -20.35
CA ALA A 209 -9.33 -5.72 -19.42
C ALA A 209 -9.17 -4.29 -19.95
N GLU A 210 -8.79 -4.12 -21.23
CA GLU A 210 -8.70 -2.80 -21.87
C GLU A 210 -10.06 -2.10 -21.93
N GLU A 211 -11.13 -2.84 -22.21
CA GLU A 211 -12.50 -2.32 -22.19
C GLU A 211 -12.93 -1.88 -20.78
N LEU A 212 -12.64 -2.68 -19.75
CA LEU A 212 -12.90 -2.32 -18.35
C LEU A 212 -12.09 -1.10 -17.91
N GLU A 213 -10.83 -1.00 -18.32
CA GLU A 213 -9.99 0.16 -18.03
C GLU A 213 -10.57 1.44 -18.66
N LYS A 214 -11.04 1.37 -19.90
CA LYS A 214 -11.75 2.48 -20.57
C LYS A 214 -13.05 2.85 -19.84
N GLN A 215 -13.79 1.87 -19.34
CA GLN A 215 -15.00 2.12 -18.55
C GLN A 215 -14.68 2.82 -17.22
N LEU A 216 -13.63 2.36 -16.52
CA LEU A 216 -13.15 2.98 -15.28
C LEU A 216 -12.68 4.42 -15.52
N LYS A 217 -11.90 4.67 -16.58
CA LYS A 217 -11.47 6.02 -16.97
C LYS A 217 -12.67 6.94 -17.23
N LYS A 218 -13.67 6.50 -18.02
CA LYS A 218 -14.90 7.26 -18.26
C LYS A 218 -15.72 7.53 -16.99
N LYS A 219 -15.74 6.60 -16.03
CA LYS A 219 -16.44 6.77 -14.75
C LYS A 219 -15.71 7.78 -13.84
N ASN A 220 -14.38 7.73 -13.81
CA ASN A 220 -13.55 8.69 -13.10
C ASN A 220 -13.64 10.10 -13.70
N GLU A 221 -13.63 10.24 -15.03
CA GLU A 221 -13.84 11.52 -15.72
C GLU A 221 -15.21 12.13 -15.36
N LYS A 222 -16.30 11.36 -15.40
CA LYS A 222 -17.63 11.83 -14.97
C LYS A 222 -17.68 12.25 -13.49
N SER A 223 -16.93 11.57 -12.63
CA SER A 223 -16.85 11.92 -11.21
C SER A 223 -16.05 13.21 -10.99
N GLN A 224 -14.96 13.40 -11.74
CA GLN A 224 -14.17 14.63 -11.72
C GLN A 224 -14.95 15.81 -12.31
N ASP A 225 -15.75 15.59 -13.36
CA ASP A 225 -16.66 16.58 -13.94
C ASP A 225 -17.77 17.00 -12.97
N LEU A 226 -18.35 16.08 -12.21
CA LEU A 226 -19.34 16.42 -11.18
C LEU A 226 -18.71 17.24 -10.04
N ALA A 227 -17.52 16.84 -9.60
CA ALA A 227 -16.78 17.56 -8.56
C ALA A 227 -16.38 18.98 -9.00
N SER A 228 -15.95 19.14 -10.26
CA SER A 228 -15.63 20.45 -10.83
C SER A 228 -16.88 21.32 -11.01
N LEU A 229 -18.04 20.72 -11.36
CA LEU A 229 -19.32 21.42 -11.44
C LEU A 229 -19.82 21.89 -10.04
N ILE A 230 -19.60 21.10 -9.00
CA ILE A 230 -19.94 21.47 -7.61
C ILE A 230 -19.03 22.60 -7.13
N LYS A 231 -17.73 22.51 -7.38
CA LYS A 231 -16.74 23.52 -7.00
C LYS A 231 -16.98 24.86 -7.71
N SER A 232 -17.31 24.84 -9.00
CA SER A 232 -17.66 26.05 -9.76
C SER A 232 -18.95 26.70 -9.24
N ARG A 233 -19.98 25.91 -8.89
CA ARG A 233 -21.20 26.44 -8.26
C ARG A 233 -20.93 27.06 -6.89
N GLN A 234 -20.05 26.48 -6.09
CA GLN A 234 -19.64 27.04 -4.79
C GLN A 234 -18.84 28.34 -4.98
N ASN A 235 -17.91 28.39 -5.93
CA ASN A 235 -17.17 29.61 -6.26
C ASN A 235 -18.09 30.74 -6.75
N ASN A 236 -19.05 30.43 -7.62
CA ASN A 236 -20.02 31.43 -8.09
C ASN A 236 -20.93 31.95 -6.95
N ARG A 237 -21.24 31.09 -5.96
CA ARG A 237 -21.94 31.52 -4.74
C ARG A 237 -21.07 32.42 -3.87
N LEU A 238 -19.77 32.12 -3.75
CA LEU A 238 -18.81 32.97 -3.05
C LEU A 238 -18.62 34.31 -3.76
N ASP A 239 -18.55 34.36 -5.09
CA ASP A 239 -18.50 35.60 -5.87
C ASP A 239 -19.75 36.45 -5.69
N GLY A 240 -20.94 35.82 -5.61
CA GLY A 240 -22.18 36.54 -5.29
C GLY A 240 -22.19 37.11 -3.86
N LEU A 241 -21.61 36.39 -2.89
CA LEU A 241 -21.44 36.88 -1.52
C LEU A 241 -20.39 38.01 -1.44
N ILE A 242 -19.27 37.87 -2.15
CA ILE A 242 -18.19 38.86 -2.23
C ILE A 242 -18.70 40.13 -2.93
N SER A 243 -19.45 39.99 -4.03
CA SER A 243 -20.05 41.12 -4.74
C SER A 243 -21.11 41.82 -3.90
N ASN A 244 -21.92 41.08 -3.12
CA ASN A 244 -22.86 41.69 -2.18
C ASN A 244 -22.15 42.36 -0.99
N LEU A 245 -21.05 41.79 -0.51
CA LEU A 245 -20.19 42.41 0.51
C LEU A 245 -19.50 43.66 -0.04
N GLU A 246 -19.02 43.63 -1.28
CA GLU A 246 -18.43 44.78 -1.98
C GLU A 246 -19.48 45.85 -2.27
N ALA A 247 -20.72 45.50 -2.59
CA ALA A 247 -21.80 46.47 -2.74
C ALA A 247 -22.21 47.10 -1.39
N LYS A 248 -22.11 46.34 -0.30
CA LYS A 248 -22.50 46.78 1.05
C LYS A 248 -21.40 47.55 1.79
N TYR A 249 -20.13 47.26 1.50
CA TYR A 249 -18.96 47.84 2.19
C TYR A 249 -17.99 48.58 1.24
N GLY A 250 -18.08 48.38 -0.07
CA GLY A 250 -17.30 49.09 -1.09
C GLY A 250 -17.90 50.46 -1.41
N LYS A 251 -17.27 51.50 -0.86
CA LYS A 251 -17.64 52.90 -1.12
C LYS A 251 -17.51 53.24 -2.61
N LYS A 252 -18.62 53.73 -3.23
CA LYS A 252 -18.63 54.37 -4.55
C LYS A 252 -17.57 55.49 -4.63
N LYS A 253 -16.77 55.48 -5.70
CA LYS A 253 -15.82 56.53 -6.07
C LYS A 253 -16.51 57.90 -6.16
N GLY A 254 -16.08 58.83 -5.32
CA GLY A 254 -16.37 60.27 -5.43
C GLY A 254 -15.13 61.10 -5.10
N LYS A 255 -14.59 61.77 -6.14
CA LYS A 255 -13.59 62.87 -6.17
C LYS A 255 -12.24 62.67 -5.44
N LYS A 256 -11.15 62.76 -6.23
CA LYS A 256 -9.76 63.01 -5.78
C LYS A 256 -9.72 64.08 -4.67
N ARG A 257 -9.31 63.70 -3.47
CA ARG A 257 -8.64 64.56 -2.48
C ARG A 257 -7.45 63.78 -1.92
N SER A 258 -6.31 64.46 -1.85
CA SER A 258 -4.99 63.97 -1.47
C SER A 258 -5.01 63.20 -0.14
N SER A 259 -4.16 62.18 -0.05
CA SER A 259 -3.77 61.57 1.22
C SER A 259 -3.36 62.67 2.20
N LYS A 260 -3.96 62.67 3.38
CA LYS A 260 -3.33 63.23 4.56
C LYS A 260 -2.92 62.00 5.36
N ASP A 261 -1.62 61.72 5.33
CA ASP A 261 -1.03 60.72 6.20
C ASP A 261 -1.39 61.10 7.64
N ILE A 262 -1.87 60.11 8.38
CA ILE A 262 -2.16 60.25 9.81
C ILE A 262 -0.79 60.32 10.47
N ASP A 263 -0.48 61.43 11.15
CA ASP A 263 0.78 61.56 11.90
C ASP A 263 0.84 60.49 13.00
N ASP A 264 2.03 59.93 13.21
CA ASP A 264 2.27 58.83 14.16
C ASP A 264 1.76 59.16 15.59
N ASP A 265 1.75 60.46 15.95
CA ASP A 265 1.20 60.95 17.22
C ASP A 265 -0.32 60.77 17.38
N GLU A 266 -1.07 60.73 16.27
CA GLU A 266 -2.52 60.50 16.28
C GLU A 266 -2.84 59.00 16.35
N PHE A 267 -1.97 58.16 15.78
CA PHE A 267 -2.04 56.70 15.89
C PHE A 267 -1.80 56.22 17.33
N ASP A 268 -0.78 56.77 18.00
CA ASP A 268 -0.44 56.43 19.39
C ASP A 268 -1.55 56.84 20.39
N ARG A 269 -2.24 57.96 20.13
CA ARG A 269 -3.39 58.39 20.95
C ARG A 269 -4.57 57.44 20.84
N ILE A 270 -4.86 56.96 19.62
CA ILE A 270 -5.95 56.02 19.37
C ILE A 270 -5.65 54.66 20.02
N GLN A 271 -4.38 54.23 19.99
CA GLN A 271 -3.94 52.99 20.63
C GLN A 271 -3.99 53.08 22.17
N ALA A 272 -3.64 54.23 22.74
CA ALA A 272 -3.75 54.48 24.18
C ALA A 272 -5.20 54.54 24.69
N ASP A 273 -6.12 55.08 23.88
CA ASP A 273 -7.55 55.13 24.24
C ASP A 273 -8.24 53.75 24.16
N MET A 274 -7.78 52.87 23.25
CA MET A 274 -8.24 51.48 23.22
C MET A 274 -7.80 50.70 24.47
N LEU A 275 -6.56 50.92 24.94
CA LEU A 275 -6.03 50.25 26.14
C LEU A 275 -6.68 50.72 27.45
N LYS A 276 -7.21 51.96 27.49
CA LYS A 276 -7.98 52.46 28.64
C LYS A 276 -9.41 51.94 28.70
N ARG A 277 -9.99 51.53 27.56
CA ARG A 277 -11.34 50.98 27.49
C ARG A 277 -11.43 49.48 27.82
N SER A 278 -10.29 48.79 27.98
CA SER A 278 -10.25 47.36 28.31
C SER A 278 -9.95 47.06 29.80
N LYS A 279 -10.19 48.02 30.71
CA LYS A 279 -10.20 47.78 32.16
C LYS A 279 -11.56 48.12 32.76
#